data_AF-A0A957MC34-F1
#
_entry.id   AF-A0A957MC34-F1
#
_cell.length_a   1.000
_cell.length_b   1.000
_cell.length_c   1.000
_cell.angle_alpha   90.00
_cell.angle_beta   90.00
_cell.angle_gamma   90.00
#
_symmetry.space_group_name_H-M   'P 1'
#
loop_
_entity.id
_entity.type
_entity.pdbx_description
1 polymer ?
#
loop_
_entity_poly.entity_id
_entity_poly.type
_entity_poly.pdbx_seq_one_letter_code
_entity_poly.pdbx_strand_id
1 'polypeptide(L)'
;ETILGWVRVFEDVEDRARVVTLQAIEAEDWTLNISRYVLPPIGADIPPLEDAVRDFKAALERVREAEDELRRVMTEGGWLA
;
A
#
# COMPACT_ATOMS: atom_id res chain seq x y z
N GLU A 1 -5.88 -22.51 -8.01
CA GLU A 1 -7.23 -22.22 -8.53
C GLU A 1 -7.13 -21.35 -9.77
N THR A 2 -8.01 -21.55 -10.75
CA THR A 2 -7.99 -20.84 -12.05
C THR A 2 -9.17 -19.87 -12.11
N ILE A 3 -9.01 -18.71 -12.77
CA ILE A 3 -10.07 -17.70 -12.99
C ILE A 3 -11.38 -18.35 -13.49
N LEU A 4 -11.27 -19.33 -14.39
CA LEU A 4 -12.42 -20.07 -14.92
C LEU A 4 -13.24 -20.79 -13.83
N GLY A 5 -12.59 -21.27 -12.76
CA GLY A 5 -13.28 -21.89 -11.63
C GLY A 5 -14.16 -20.88 -10.89
N TRP A 6 -13.60 -19.72 -10.54
CA TRP A 6 -14.32 -18.66 -9.83
C TRP A 6 -15.51 -18.13 -10.64
N VAL A 7 -15.36 -17.96 -11.96
CA VAL A 7 -16.46 -17.55 -12.85
C VAL A 7 -17.60 -18.58 -12.86
N ARG A 8 -17.28 -19.89 -12.82
CA ARG A 8 -18.29 -20.95 -12.87
C ARG A 8 -19.06 -21.10 -11.56
N VAL A 9 -18.39 -20.86 -10.44
CA VAL A 9 -18.99 -20.99 -9.11
C VAL A 9 -19.90 -19.81 -8.79
N PHE A 10 -19.64 -18.63 -9.37
CA PHE A 10 -20.44 -17.42 -9.18
C PHE A 10 -20.61 -17.08 -7.69
N GLU A 11 -19.49 -17.11 -6.97
CA GLU A 11 -19.40 -16.79 -5.55
C GLU A 11 -18.34 -15.71 -5.31
N ASP A 12 -18.44 -15.08 -4.14
CA ASP A 12 -17.40 -14.19 -3.64
C ASP A 12 -16.14 -14.99 -3.28
N VAL A 13 -15.00 -14.54 -3.79
CA VAL A 13 -13.68 -15.11 -3.50
C VAL A 13 -12.84 -14.04 -2.84
N GLU A 14 -12.50 -14.25 -1.57
CA GLU A 14 -11.68 -13.34 -0.77
C GLU A 14 -10.40 -12.93 -1.53
N ASP A 15 -10.12 -11.63 -1.53
CA ASP A 15 -9.00 -10.99 -2.24
C ASP A 15 -8.92 -11.20 -3.77
N ARG A 16 -9.96 -11.78 -4.41
CA ARG A 16 -9.90 -12.17 -5.83
C ARG A 16 -11.12 -11.79 -6.68
N ALA A 17 -12.34 -12.01 -6.20
CA ALA A 17 -13.56 -11.76 -6.98
C ALA A 17 -14.77 -11.49 -6.08
N ARG A 18 -15.74 -10.69 -6.57
CA ARG A 18 -17.00 -10.44 -5.89
C ARG A 18 -18.16 -10.44 -6.88
N VAL A 19 -19.27 -11.03 -6.49
CA VAL A 19 -20.55 -10.98 -7.21
C VAL A 19 -21.32 -9.75 -6.72
N VAL A 20 -21.69 -8.88 -7.66
CA VAL A 20 -22.41 -7.64 -7.37
C VAL A 20 -23.72 -7.59 -8.12
N THR A 21 -24.69 -6.86 -7.55
CA THR A 21 -26.01 -6.68 -8.16
C THR A 21 -25.99 -5.54 -9.18
N LEU A 22 -26.97 -5.53 -10.08
CA LEU A 22 -27.13 -4.45 -11.07
C LEU A 22 -27.35 -3.08 -10.42
N GLN A 23 -28.03 -3.04 -9.26
CA GLN A 23 -28.24 -1.80 -8.51
C GLN A 23 -26.92 -1.21 -7.99
N ALA A 24 -25.95 -2.05 -7.62
CA ALA A 24 -24.63 -1.59 -7.20
C ALA A 24 -23.84 -1.00 -8.38
N ILE A 25 -24.01 -1.58 -9.58
CA ILE A 25 -23.41 -1.05 -10.81
C ILE A 25 -24.04 0.29 -11.20
N GLU A 26 -25.37 0.42 -11.07
CA GLU A 26 -26.09 1.67 -11.33
C GLU A 26 -25.65 2.80 -10.39
N ALA A 27 -25.45 2.50 -9.10
CA ALA A 27 -24.96 3.48 -8.11
C ALA A 27 -23.55 4.01 -8.42
N GLU A 28 -22.76 3.25 -9.17
CA GLU A 28 -21.38 3.59 -9.58
C GLU A 28 -21.33 4.08 -11.04
N ASP A 29 -22.42 4.70 -11.53
CA ASP A 29 -22.53 5.26 -12.88
C ASP A 29 -22.25 4.23 -13.98
N TRP A 30 -22.75 3.00 -13.79
CA TRP A 30 -22.54 1.86 -14.68
C TRP A 30 -21.07 1.44 -14.84
N THR A 31 -20.20 1.89 -13.93
CA THR A 31 -18.78 1.56 -13.94
C THR A 31 -18.57 0.16 -13.41
N LEU A 32 -17.99 -0.73 -14.22
CA LEU A 32 -17.59 -2.07 -13.79
C LEU A 32 -16.34 -2.05 -12.90
N ASN A 33 -15.62 -0.93 -12.86
CA ASN A 33 -14.53 -0.66 -11.94
C ASN A 33 -15.05 -0.07 -10.62
N ILE A 34 -15.93 -0.82 -9.94
CA ILE A 34 -16.43 -0.43 -8.63
C ILE A 34 -15.23 -0.46 -7.67
N SER A 35 -14.80 0.71 -7.25
CA SER A 35 -13.47 0.94 -6.68
C SER A 35 -13.24 0.13 -5.40
N ARG A 36 -12.11 -0.61 -5.37
CA ARG A 36 -11.45 -1.21 -4.18
C ARG A 36 -12.10 -2.47 -3.56
N TYR A 37 -12.37 -3.50 -4.37
CA TYR A 37 -12.80 -4.81 -3.83
C TYR A 37 -11.77 -5.57 -3.00
N VAL A 38 -10.52 -5.11 -2.97
CA VAL A 38 -9.53 -5.62 -2.04
C VAL A 38 -8.98 -4.42 -1.30
N LEU A 39 -9.58 -4.08 -0.18
CA LEU A 39 -8.78 -3.46 0.87
C LEU A 39 -7.77 -4.54 1.24
N PRO A 40 -6.45 -4.32 1.09
CA PRO A 40 -5.50 -5.28 1.64
C PRO A 40 -5.92 -5.54 3.09
N PRO A 41 -5.96 -6.80 3.54
CA PRO A 41 -6.37 -7.10 4.89
C PRO A 41 -5.60 -6.15 5.81
N ILE A 42 -6.31 -5.48 6.72
CA ILE A 42 -5.68 -4.69 7.78
C ILE A 42 -5.10 -5.71 8.77
N GLY A 43 -4.15 -6.51 8.29
CA GLY A 43 -3.37 -7.50 9.02
C GLY A 43 -1.99 -6.96 9.37
N ALA A 44 -1.74 -5.68 9.15
CA ALA A 44 -0.68 -5.00 9.87
C ALA A 44 -1.22 -4.79 11.29
N ASP A 45 -0.51 -5.34 12.27
CA ASP A 45 -0.54 -4.83 13.64
C ASP A 45 -0.18 -3.35 13.53
N ILE A 46 -1.20 -2.47 13.41
CA ILE A 46 -0.96 -1.04 13.21
C ILE A 46 -0.42 -0.56 14.54
N PRO A 47 0.88 -0.21 14.63
CA PRO A 47 1.42 0.27 15.88
C PRO A 47 0.62 1.49 16.34
N PRO A 48 0.40 1.67 17.64
CA PRO A 48 -0.19 2.89 18.18
C PRO A 48 0.47 4.12 17.58
N LEU A 49 -0.28 5.20 17.41
CA LEU A 49 0.21 6.43 16.78
C LEU A 49 1.51 6.92 17.41
N GLU A 50 1.65 6.78 18.74
CA GLU A 50 2.87 7.16 19.46
C GLU A 50 4.09 6.32 19.06
N ASP A 51 3.94 5.00 18.93
CA ASP A 51 5.00 4.09 18.50
C ASP A 51 5.39 4.35 17.04
N ALA A 52 4.39 4.53 16.16
CA ALA A 52 4.63 4.87 14.76
C ALA A 52 5.41 6.19 14.62
N VAL A 53 5.07 7.21 15.41
CA VAL A 53 5.73 8.51 15.42
C VAL A 53 7.16 8.41 15.99
N ARG A 54 7.37 7.62 17.04
CA ARG A 54 8.71 7.36 17.58
C ARG A 54 9.61 6.70 16.54
N ASP A 55 9.13 5.64 15.92
CA ASP A 55 9.92 4.86 14.96
C ASP A 55 10.21 5.68 13.70
N PHE A 56 9.25 6.50 13.25
CA PHE A 56 9.45 7.46 12.17
C PHE A 56 10.53 8.49 12.50
N LYS A 57 10.52 9.08 13.71
CA LYS A 57 11.55 10.05 14.14
C LYS A 57 12.94 9.41 14.21
N ALA A 58 13.04 8.20 14.74
CA ALA A 58 14.30 7.47 14.79
C ALA A 58 14.83 7.14 13.38
N ALA A 59 13.94 6.81 12.44
CA ALA A 59 14.32 6.62 11.04
C ALA A 59 14.79 7.92 10.38
N LEU A 60 14.11 9.04 10.66
CA LEU A 60 14.47 10.35 10.13
C LEU A 60 15.86 10.80 10.60
N GLU A 61 16.20 10.55 11.87
CA GLU A 61 17.51 10.88 12.44
C GLU A 61 18.62 10.09 11.74
N ARG A 62 18.44 8.78 11.56
CA ARG A 62 19.39 7.93 10.81
C ARG A 62 19.59 8.38 9.36
N VAL A 63 18.52 8.84 8.69
CA VAL A 63 18.61 9.35 7.31
C VAL A 63 19.42 10.63 7.27
N ARG A 64 19.24 11.53 8.25
CA ARG A 64 20.02 12.78 8.34
C ARG A 64 21.50 12.50 8.59
N GLU A 65 21.82 11.59 9.50
CA GLU A 65 23.19 11.15 9.74
C GLU A 65 23.84 10.57 8.47
N ALA A 66 23.10 9.74 7.73
CA ALA A 66 23.57 9.19 6.46
C ALA A 66 23.74 10.28 5.38
N GLU A 67 22.87 11.28 5.35
CA GLU A 67 22.98 12.42 4.42
C GLU A 67 24.20 13.29 4.75
N ASP A 68 24.46 13.57 6.02
CA ASP A 68 25.63 14.32 6.47
C ASP A 68 26.92 13.57 6.15
N GLU A 69 26.94 12.25 6.37
CA GLU A 69 28.08 11.42 6.01
C GLU A 69 28.28 11.36 4.49
N LEU A 70 27.20 11.23 3.72
CA LEU A 70 27.27 11.29 2.27
C LEU A 70 27.82 12.65 1.80
N ARG A 71 27.34 13.75 2.37
CA ARG A 71 27.83 15.11 2.08
C ARG A 71 29.30 15.25 2.40
N ARG A 72 29.76 14.70 3.54
CA ARG A 72 31.17 14.68 3.93
C ARG A 72 32.02 13.96 2.89
N VAL A 73 31.65 12.73 2.53
CA VAL A 73 32.35 11.91 1.53
C VAL A 73 32.36 12.59 0.16
N MET A 74 31.24 13.19 -0.25
CA MET A 74 31.16 13.90 -1.54
C MET A 74 32.01 15.17 -1.56
N THR A 75 32.14 15.88 -0.45
CA THR A 75 33.00 17.07 -0.33
C THR A 75 34.48 16.66 -0.31
N GLU A 76 34.85 15.67 0.52
CA GLU A 76 36.22 15.15 0.62
C GLU A 76 36.68 14.51 -0.70
N GLY A 77 35.78 13.84 -1.41
CA GLY A 77 36.04 13.24 -2.72
C GLY A 77 36.03 14.22 -3.89
N GLY A 78 35.75 15.52 -3.66
CA GLY A 78 35.73 16.54 -4.71
C GLY A 78 34.56 16.43 -5.70
N TRP A 79 33.48 15.72 -5.33
CA TRP A 79 32.28 15.53 -6.15
C TRP A 79 31.27 16.68 -6.02
N LEU A 80 31.41 17.48 -4.96
CA LEU A 80 30.69 18.75 -4.77
C LEU A 80 31.69 19.88 -5.01
N ALA A 81 31.67 20.42 -6.23
CA ALA A 81 32.36 21.65 -6.61
C ALA A 81 31.68 22.89 -6.01
#